data_AF-A0A3D3ZVK7-F1
#
_entry.id   AF-A0A3D3ZVK7-F1
#
_cell.length_a   1.000
_cell.length_b   1.000
_cell.length_c   1.000
_cell.angle_alpha   90.00
_cell.angle_beta   90.00
_cell.angle_gamma   90.00
#
_symmetry.space_group_name_H-M   'P 1'
#
loop_
_entity.id
_entity.type
_entity.pdbx_description
1 polymer ?
#
loop_
_entity_poly.entity_id
_entity_poly.type
_entity_poly.pdbx_seq_one_letter_code
_entity_poly.pdbx_strand_id
1 'polypeptide(L)'
;MAKAKATGKVTQVIGAVVDVQFEGDLPEILNALETVNNDKRLVLEVSQHLGENTVRCIGMEGTEGLVRGAPVSDTGAPISVPVGSATLGRILN
;
A
#
# COMPACT_ATOMS: atom_id res chain seq x y z
N MET A 1 20.10 1.89 1.47
CA MET A 1 19.99 2.09 0.02
C MET A 1 18.51 2.08 -0.31
N ALA A 2 17.94 3.16 -0.86
CA ALA A 2 16.53 3.15 -1.27
C ALA A 2 16.37 2.15 -2.43
N LYS A 3 15.67 1.05 -2.18
CA LYS A 3 15.36 0.03 -3.20
C LYS A 3 14.48 0.71 -4.27
N ALA A 4 14.67 0.37 -5.55
CA ALA A 4 13.83 0.90 -6.61
C ALA A 4 12.36 0.61 -6.29
N LYS A 5 11.46 1.61 -6.42
CA LYS A 5 10.02 1.44 -6.14
C LYS A 5 9.47 0.31 -7.02
N ALA A 6 9.25 -0.86 -6.45
CA ALA A 6 8.59 -1.96 -7.15
C ALA A 6 7.18 -1.51 -7.52
N THR A 7 6.77 -1.76 -8.78
CA THR A 7 5.43 -1.41 -9.27
C THR A 7 4.60 -2.67 -9.43
N GLY A 8 3.40 -2.64 -8.87
CA GLY A 8 2.41 -3.70 -8.97
C GLY A 8 1.09 -3.20 -9.53
N LYS A 9 0.13 -4.10 -9.69
CA LYS A 9 -1.23 -3.83 -10.15
C LYS A 9 -2.23 -4.52 -9.24
N VAL A 10 -3.35 -3.85 -8.94
CA VAL A 10 -4.45 -4.44 -8.17
C VAL A 10 -5.06 -5.60 -8.95
N THR A 11 -5.13 -6.79 -8.37
CA THR A 11 -5.77 -7.97 -8.98
C THR A 11 -7.13 -8.26 -8.39
N GLN A 12 -7.35 -7.93 -7.11
CA GLN A 12 -8.59 -8.19 -6.40
C GLN A 12 -8.87 -7.15 -5.31
N VAL A 13 -10.15 -6.85 -5.08
CA VAL A 13 -10.62 -5.97 -4.00
C VAL A 13 -11.81 -6.65 -3.32
N ILE A 14 -11.70 -6.94 -2.02
CA ILE A 14 -12.75 -7.55 -1.18
C ILE A 14 -12.85 -6.73 0.11
N GLY A 15 -13.76 -5.75 0.12
CA GLY A 15 -13.83 -4.78 1.22
C GLY A 15 -12.47 -4.09 1.40
N ALA A 16 -11.98 -4.02 2.63
CA ALA A 16 -10.66 -3.45 2.94
C ALA A 16 -9.47 -4.31 2.47
N VAL A 17 -9.69 -5.55 2.02
CA VAL A 17 -8.62 -6.45 1.59
C VAL A 17 -8.36 -6.28 0.10
N VAL A 18 -7.12 -5.97 -0.27
CA VAL A 18 -6.71 -5.72 -1.66
C VAL A 18 -5.54 -6.63 -2.00
N ASP A 19 -5.68 -7.45 -3.04
CA ASP A 19 -4.56 -8.24 -3.55
C ASP A 19 -3.86 -7.46 -4.68
N VAL A 20 -2.52 -7.40 -4.62
CA VAL A 20 -1.67 -6.67 -5.57
C VAL A 20 -0.61 -7.61 -6.09
N GLN A 21 -0.49 -7.69 -7.42
CA GLN A 21 0.53 -8.49 -8.08
C GLN A 21 1.68 -7.60 -8.56
N PHE A 22 2.91 -8.03 -8.31
CA PHE A 22 4.14 -7.34 -8.70
C PHE A 22 4.85 -8.11 -9.82
N GLU A 23 5.42 -7.39 -10.78
CA GLU A 23 6.20 -8.00 -11.88
C GLU A 23 7.69 -8.21 -11.50
N GLY A 24 8.16 -7.54 -10.44
CA GLY A 24 9.55 -7.60 -9.97
C GLY A 24 9.64 -8.02 -8.51
N ASP A 25 10.48 -7.30 -7.74
CA ASP A 25 10.67 -7.57 -6.32
C ASP A 25 9.36 -7.49 -5.55
N LEU A 26 9.10 -8.51 -4.73
CA LEU A 26 7.93 -8.56 -3.87
C LEU A 26 8.17 -7.69 -2.63
N PRO A 27 7.27 -6.75 -2.30
CA PRO A 27 7.38 -5.95 -1.09
C PRO A 27 7.35 -6.81 0.17
N GLU A 28 8.05 -6.39 1.22
CA GLU A 28 8.07 -7.11 2.49
C GLU A 28 6.71 -7.01 3.21
N ILE A 29 6.43 -7.95 4.11
CA ILE A 29 5.27 -7.83 5.01
C ILE A 29 5.46 -6.58 5.87
N LEU A 30 4.36 -5.88 6.14
CA LEU A 30 4.29 -4.56 6.79
C LEU A 30 4.70 -3.37 5.91
N ASN A 31 5.20 -3.57 4.69
CA ASN A 31 5.48 -2.44 3.81
C ASN A 31 4.19 -1.68 3.44
N ALA A 32 4.31 -0.35 3.41
CA ALA A 32 3.29 0.51 2.85
C ALA A 32 3.41 0.53 1.33
N LEU A 33 2.27 0.40 0.67
CA LEU A 33 2.09 0.61 -0.76
C LEU A 33 1.21 1.84 -0.98
N GLU A 34 1.44 2.54 -2.08
CA GLU A 34 0.67 3.70 -2.48
C GLU A 34 -0.02 3.46 -3.82
N THR A 35 -1.28 3.86 -3.90
CA THR A 35 -2.04 3.93 -5.15
C THR A 35 -2.90 5.20 -5.17
N VAL A 36 -3.55 5.47 -6.29
CA VAL A 36 -4.50 6.56 -6.43
C VAL A 36 -5.88 5.96 -6.62
N ASN A 37 -6.82 6.35 -5.75
CA ASN A 37 -8.23 6.00 -5.86
C ASN A 37 -9.06 7.29 -5.85
N ASN A 38 -9.84 7.54 -6.91
CA ASN A 38 -10.66 8.75 -7.06
C ASN A 38 -9.87 10.05 -6.82
N ASP A 39 -8.71 10.19 -7.47
CA ASP A 39 -7.78 11.33 -7.34
C ASP A 39 -7.20 11.56 -5.93
N LYS A 40 -7.39 10.61 -5.01
CA LYS A 40 -6.82 10.63 -3.66
C LYS A 40 -5.77 9.54 -3.49
N ARG A 41 -4.77 9.84 -2.68
CA ARG A 41 -3.76 8.87 -2.25
C ARG A 41 -4.44 7.85 -1.35
N LEU A 42 -4.35 6.58 -1.73
CA LEU A 42 -4.76 5.45 -0.90
C LEU A 42 -3.51 4.68 -0.48
N VAL A 43 -3.37 4.44 0.81
CA VAL A 43 -2.30 3.61 1.39
C VAL A 43 -2.83 2.21 1.63
N LEU A 44 -2.05 1.22 1.22
CA LEU A 44 -2.29 -0.20 1.48
C LEU A 44 -1.12 -0.72 2.31
N GLU A 45 -1.35 -1.56 3.31
CA GLU A 45 -0.28 -2.24 4.05
C GLU A 45 -0.22 -3.70 3.65
N VAL A 46 0.97 -4.22 3.33
CA VAL A 46 1.16 -5.65 3.04
C VAL A 46 1.00 -6.49 4.30
N SER A 47 0.06 -7.43 4.29
CA SER A 47 -0.20 -8.32 5.43
C SER A 47 0.32 -9.75 5.23
N GLN A 48 0.37 -10.23 3.99
CA GLN A 48 0.87 -11.57 3.67
C GLN A 48 1.30 -11.69 2.20
N HIS A 49 2.14 -12.68 1.92
CA HIS A 49 2.48 -13.11 0.56
C HIS A 49 1.60 -14.31 0.18
N LEU A 50 0.94 -14.24 -0.97
CA LEU A 50 0.03 -15.29 -1.45
C LEU A 50 0.70 -16.28 -2.41
N GLY A 51 1.90 -15.98 -2.89
CA GLY A 51 2.53 -16.67 -4.03
C GLY A 51 2.22 -15.97 -5.36
N GLU A 52 2.75 -16.50 -6.48
CA GLU A 52 2.53 -15.93 -7.83
C GLU A 52 2.83 -14.42 -7.92
N ASN A 53 3.88 -13.98 -7.21
CA ASN A 53 4.27 -12.57 -7.01
C ASN A 53 3.11 -11.66 -6.55
N THR A 54 2.19 -12.21 -5.77
CA THR A 54 1.02 -11.50 -5.25
C THR A 54 1.15 -11.32 -3.74
N VAL A 55 0.87 -10.11 -3.29
CA VAL A 55 0.72 -9.76 -1.88
C VAL A 55 -0.73 -9.45 -1.58
N ARG A 56 -1.17 -9.78 -0.37
CA ARG A 56 -2.45 -9.33 0.15
C ARG A 56 -2.23 -8.18 1.11
N CYS A 57 -2.98 -7.13 0.89
CA CYS A 57 -2.87 -5.87 1.61
C CYS A 57 -4.18 -5.52 2.30
N ILE A 58 -4.09 -4.64 3.30
CA ILE A 58 -5.22 -4.00 3.96
C ILE A 58 -5.20 -2.51 3.60
N GLY A 59 -6.34 -1.98 3.16
CA GLY A 59 -6.51 -0.55 2.89
C GLY A 59 -6.60 0.25 4.18
N MET A 60 -5.83 1.33 4.29
CA MET A 60 -5.87 2.26 5.43
C MET A 60 -7.01 3.28 5.33
N GLU A 61 -7.61 3.39 4.15
CA GLU A 61 -8.81 4.18 3.87
C GLU A 61 -9.81 3.34 3.07
N GLY A 62 -10.97 3.92 2.76
CA GLY A 62 -11.99 3.30 1.92
C GLY A 62 -11.44 2.85 0.55
N THR A 63 -11.69 1.60 0.20
CA THR A 63 -11.29 0.99 -1.08
C THR A 63 -12.42 1.05 -2.12
N GLU A 64 -13.53 1.71 -1.81
CA GLU A 64 -14.63 1.91 -2.74
C GLU A 64 -14.16 2.67 -3.98
N GLY A 65 -14.51 2.15 -5.16
CA GLY A 65 -14.06 2.71 -6.45
C GLY A 65 -12.66 2.28 -6.88
N LEU A 66 -11.89 1.58 -6.04
CA LEU A 66 -10.61 1.01 -6.47
C LEU A 66 -10.86 -0.08 -7.53
N VAL A 67 -10.21 0.07 -8.68
CA VAL A 67 -10.40 -0.83 -9.82
C VAL A 67 -9.22 -1.79 -9.98
N ARG A 68 -9.51 -2.98 -10.51
CA ARG A 68 -8.45 -3.92 -10.93
C ARG A 68 -7.60 -3.30 -12.03
N GLY A 69 -6.30 -3.59 -12.01
CA GLY A 69 -5.31 -3.00 -12.90
C GLY A 69 -4.78 -1.65 -12.43
N ALA A 70 -5.34 -1.05 -11.37
CA ALA A 70 -4.82 0.19 -10.81
C ALA A 70 -3.34 0.04 -10.42
N PRO A 71 -2.46 0.99 -10.79
CA PRO A 71 -1.04 0.92 -10.49
C PRO A 71 -0.80 1.11 -8.99
N VAL A 72 0.11 0.33 -8.44
CA VAL A 72 0.51 0.38 -7.03
C VAL A 72 2.02 0.51 -6.97
N SER A 73 2.55 1.38 -6.09
CA SER A 73 3.98 1.52 -5.87
C SER A 73 4.36 1.15 -4.44
N ASP A 74 5.39 0.33 -4.28
CA ASP A 74 6.00 0.04 -2.98
C ASP A 74 6.78 1.27 -2.48
N THR A 75 6.62 1.60 -1.20
CA THR A 75 7.42 2.63 -0.54
C THR A 75 8.76 2.09 -0.03
N GLY A 76 8.89 0.77 0.10
CA GLY A 76 10.07 0.07 0.59
C GLY A 76 10.22 0.10 2.11
N ALA A 77 9.22 0.59 2.84
CA ALA A 77 9.22 0.66 4.30
C ALA A 77 7.79 0.56 4.86
N PRO A 78 7.62 0.29 6.17
CA PRO A 78 6.32 0.36 6.81
C PRO A 78 5.71 1.76 6.80
N ILE A 79 4.41 1.83 7.09
CA ILE A 79 3.70 3.10 7.28
C ILE A 79 4.46 3.93 8.32
N SER A 80 4.90 5.12 7.91
CA SER A 80 5.72 6.00 8.72
C SER A 80 4.93 7.26 9.08
N VAL A 81 4.98 7.63 10.36
CA VAL A 81 4.28 8.80 10.90
C VAL A 81 5.27 9.83 11.44
N PRO A 82 4.96 11.13 11.38
CA PRO A 82 5.81 12.15 11.98
C PRO A 82 5.81 12.03 13.51
N VAL A 83 6.96 12.28 14.13
CA VAL A 83 7.16 12.21 15.59
C VAL A 83 7.96 13.41 16.11
N GLY A 84 8.00 13.58 17.43
CA GLY A 84 8.76 14.64 18.11
C GLY A 84 7.90 15.81 18.57
N SER A 85 8.52 16.85 19.12
CA SER A 85 7.80 18.00 19.69
C SER A 85 6.93 18.75 18.68
N ALA A 86 7.27 18.67 17.39
CA ALA A 86 6.50 19.28 16.30
C ALA A 86 5.09 18.71 16.14
N THR A 87 4.80 17.52 16.69
CA THR A 87 3.46 16.92 16.62
C THR A 87 2.58 17.25 17.83
N LEU A 88 3.12 17.93 18.86
CA LEU A 88 2.35 18.30 20.06
C LEU A 88 1.19 19.24 19.70
N GLY A 89 0.01 18.93 20.23
CA GLY A 89 -1.22 19.70 19.96
C GLY A 89 -1.83 19.46 18.58
N ARG A 90 -1.30 18.52 17.78
CA ARG A 90 -1.90 18.09 16.51
C ARG A 90 -2.74 16.83 16.70
N ILE A 91 -3.75 16.66 15.84
CA ILE A 91 -4.46 15.39 15.65
C ILE A 91 -3.92 14.80 14.36
N LEU A 92 -3.53 13.52 14.39
CA LEU A 92 -2.98 12.78 13.27
C LEU A 92 -3.91 11.62 12.89
N ASN A 93 -3.83 11.19 11.64
CA ASN A 93 -4.43 9.99 11.10
C ASN A 93 -3.38 9.18 10.32
#